data_AF-A0A9Q0TQM8-F1
#
_entry.id   AF-A0A9Q0TQM8-F1
#
_cell.length_a   1.000
_cell.length_b   1.000
_cell.length_c   1.000
_cell.angle_alpha   90.00
_cell.angle_beta   90.00
_cell.angle_gamma   90.00
#
_symmetry.space_group_name_H-M   'P 1'
#
loop_
_entity.id
_entity.type
_entity.pdbx_description
1 polymer ?
#
loop_
_entity_poly.entity_id
_entity_poly.type
_entity_poly.pdbx_seq_one_letter_code
_entity_poly.pdbx_strand_id
1 'polypeptide(L)'
;MVPELPTLSGHGIAFTVSPSVNFTGALSGRYLGILNITTDGLSSNHLLAVELDAIRNPDLKDINDNHIGIDVNSVISIDSAPVTYFSDEEKENTSLTLISEPKPTLPLLSTSLDLSSVMLDSMYVGFSSSTGAVASSHYILGWSFNRSGQAQSLDVSKLPSLPPQRKPRRKPYLRIAVPAIAAIILLLAISGAAYIIRRKTYEELREDWEQEYGPQRFSYKDLYKATKGFAARELLGRGGFGMVYRGVLPSSNMQVAVKKVSHDSRHGTKEFVAEIVSMGRLRHRNLVQLLGYCRRNGRAPLGL
;
A
#
# COMPACT_ATOMS: atom_id res chain seq x y z
N MET A 1 -10.08 32.14 5.02
CA MET A 1 -10.21 30.67 4.85
C MET A 1 -10.01 30.02 6.21
N VAL A 2 -10.65 28.88 6.50
CA VAL A 2 -10.49 28.21 7.79
C VAL A 2 -10.11 26.75 7.56
N PRO A 3 -8.89 26.32 7.90
CA PRO A 3 -8.45 24.93 7.73
C PRO A 3 -9.10 24.00 8.77
N GLU A 4 -9.33 22.73 8.43
CA GLU A 4 -9.78 21.72 9.41
C GLU A 4 -8.65 21.29 10.37
N LEU A 5 -7.39 21.40 9.94
CA LEU A 5 -6.20 21.17 10.76
C LEU A 5 -5.42 22.48 10.86
N PRO A 6 -5.03 22.96 12.07
CA PRO A 6 -4.44 24.29 12.26
C PRO A 6 -3.18 24.59 11.42
N THR A 7 -2.49 23.55 10.95
CA THR A 7 -1.24 23.63 10.20
C THR A 7 -1.35 23.22 8.73
N LEU A 8 -2.53 22.83 8.23
CA LEU A 8 -2.73 22.47 6.82
C LEU A 8 -3.95 23.20 6.25
N SER A 9 -3.69 24.16 5.36
CA SER A 9 -4.73 24.83 4.57
C SER A 9 -5.11 24.05 3.31
N GLY A 10 -6.24 24.40 2.70
CA GLY A 10 -6.57 23.97 1.34
C GLY A 10 -6.01 24.95 0.32
N HIS A 11 -6.16 24.63 -0.97
CA HIS A 11 -5.37 25.26 -2.03
C HIS A 11 -5.70 26.76 -2.15
N GLY A 12 -6.98 27.14 -2.16
CA GLY A 12 -7.30 28.56 -2.17
C GLY A 12 -8.72 28.89 -2.61
N ILE A 13 -8.93 30.20 -2.78
CA ILE A 13 -10.12 30.79 -3.38
C ILE A 13 -9.68 31.78 -4.45
N ALA A 14 -10.37 31.79 -5.58
CA ALA A 14 -10.16 32.73 -6.67
C ALA A 14 -11.42 33.55 -6.93
N PHE A 15 -11.25 34.86 -7.08
CA PHE A 15 -12.21 35.69 -7.80
C PHE A 15 -12.00 35.46 -9.30
N THR A 16 -13.07 35.27 -10.06
CA THR A 16 -13.02 34.84 -11.46
C THR A 16 -13.86 35.74 -12.34
N VAL A 17 -13.39 35.96 -13.56
CA VAL A 17 -14.12 36.56 -14.67
C VAL A 17 -14.01 35.62 -15.86
N SER A 18 -15.14 35.06 -16.31
CA SER A 18 -15.17 34.02 -17.35
C SER A 18 -16.40 34.16 -18.26
N PRO A 19 -16.38 33.61 -19.49
CA PRO A 19 -17.54 33.62 -20.38
C PRO A 19 -18.63 32.63 -19.98
N SER A 20 -18.37 31.76 -19.00
CA SER A 20 -19.24 30.67 -18.58
C SER A 20 -19.17 30.43 -17.08
N VAL A 21 -20.30 30.09 -16.47
CA VAL A 21 -20.39 29.58 -15.09
C VAL A 21 -20.22 28.05 -15.00
N ASN A 22 -20.12 27.38 -16.14
CA ASN A 22 -19.98 25.93 -16.22
C ASN A 22 -18.49 25.54 -16.27
N PHE A 23 -17.99 25.03 -15.15
CA PHE A 23 -16.64 24.49 -14.99
C PHE A 23 -16.64 22.95 -14.89
N THR A 24 -17.58 22.28 -15.56
CA THR A 24 -17.62 20.81 -15.60
C THR A 24 -16.31 20.27 -16.16
N GLY A 25 -15.64 19.40 -15.38
CA GLY A 25 -14.34 18.84 -15.75
C GLY A 25 -13.13 19.66 -15.30
N ALA A 26 -13.33 20.78 -14.62
CA ALA A 26 -12.26 21.44 -13.86
C ALA A 26 -11.82 20.55 -12.68
N LEU A 27 -10.54 20.64 -12.34
CA LEU A 27 -9.94 19.84 -11.27
C LEU A 27 -9.93 20.62 -9.95
N SER A 28 -10.10 19.91 -8.85
CA SER A 28 -9.89 20.43 -7.50
C SER A 28 -8.40 20.52 -7.15
N GLY A 29 -8.09 21.15 -6.03
CA GLY A 29 -6.73 21.35 -5.56
C GLY A 29 -6.07 22.50 -6.30
N ARG A 30 -4.91 22.24 -6.91
CA ARG A 30 -4.05 23.27 -7.54
C ARG A 30 -4.68 24.01 -8.72
N TYR A 31 -5.78 23.49 -9.26
CA TYR A 31 -6.50 24.11 -10.36
C TYR A 31 -7.70 24.96 -9.90
N LEU A 32 -7.87 25.16 -8.58
CA LEU A 32 -8.87 26.00 -7.93
C LEU A 32 -10.33 25.75 -8.37
N GLY A 33 -10.62 24.62 -9.02
CA GLY A 33 -11.94 24.32 -9.59
C GLY A 33 -12.29 25.14 -10.84
N ILE A 34 -11.32 25.78 -11.48
CA ILE A 34 -11.53 26.65 -12.67
C ILE A 34 -10.92 26.10 -13.95
N LEU A 35 -9.85 25.29 -13.85
CA LEU A 35 -9.13 24.72 -14.99
C LEU A 35 -8.84 23.23 -14.77
N ASN A 36 -8.25 22.58 -15.77
CA ASN A 36 -7.69 21.24 -15.65
C ASN A 36 -6.39 21.13 -16.46
N ILE A 37 -5.73 19.98 -16.37
CA ILE A 37 -4.45 19.69 -17.04
C ILE A 37 -4.47 19.98 -18.55
N THR A 38 -5.63 19.81 -19.21
CA THR A 38 -5.76 19.99 -20.66
C THR A 38 -6.20 21.39 -21.08
N THR A 39 -6.87 22.13 -20.20
CA THR A 39 -7.37 23.49 -20.50
C THR A 39 -6.42 24.56 -20.00
N ASP A 40 -5.54 24.25 -19.05
CA ASP A 40 -4.56 25.19 -18.50
C ASP A 40 -3.65 25.79 -19.58
N GLY A 41 -3.64 27.13 -19.67
CA GLY A 41 -2.88 27.90 -20.66
C GLY A 41 -3.58 28.14 -22.01
N LEU A 42 -4.78 27.62 -22.24
CA LEU A 42 -5.49 27.84 -23.51
C LEU A 42 -6.11 29.24 -23.59
N SER A 43 -5.77 30.02 -24.63
CA SER A 43 -6.32 31.35 -24.86
C SER A 43 -7.84 31.36 -25.05
N SER A 44 -8.41 30.23 -25.50
CA SER A 44 -9.86 30.03 -25.65
C SER A 44 -10.64 30.01 -24.32
N ASN A 45 -9.95 29.97 -23.18
CA ASN A 45 -10.61 29.99 -21.87
C ASN A 45 -11.29 31.33 -21.58
N HIS A 46 -10.71 32.43 -22.09
CA HIS A 46 -11.13 33.79 -21.76
C HIS A 46 -11.30 33.97 -20.24
N LEU A 47 -10.33 33.50 -19.47
CA LEU A 47 -10.39 33.45 -18.02
C LEU A 47 -9.39 34.46 -17.43
N LEU A 48 -9.91 35.34 -16.58
CA LEU A 48 -9.12 36.13 -15.65
C LEU A 48 -9.47 35.68 -14.23
N ALA A 49 -8.46 35.41 -13.41
CA ALA A 49 -8.67 35.13 -12.00
C ALA A 49 -7.69 35.92 -11.13
N VAL A 50 -8.13 36.20 -9.91
CA VAL A 50 -7.28 36.70 -8.83
C VAL A 50 -7.36 35.66 -7.72
N GLU A 51 -6.28 34.91 -7.55
CA GLU A 51 -6.21 33.82 -6.60
C GLU A 51 -5.64 34.27 -5.25
N LEU A 52 -6.16 33.67 -4.19
CA LEU A 52 -5.58 33.68 -2.86
C LEU A 52 -5.17 32.24 -2.58
N ASP A 53 -3.89 31.95 -2.78
CA ASP A 53 -3.33 30.60 -2.66
C ASP A 53 -2.58 30.46 -1.33
N ALA A 54 -2.87 29.35 -0.64
CA ALA A 54 -2.33 29.01 0.68
C ALA A 54 -1.46 27.74 0.66
N ILE A 55 -1.06 27.25 -0.52
CA ILE A 55 -0.28 26.03 -0.74
C ILE A 55 0.74 26.26 -1.86
N ARG A 56 2.03 26.16 -1.53
CA ARG A 56 3.07 26.23 -2.55
C ARG A 56 3.06 25.01 -3.47
N ASN A 57 2.89 25.24 -4.76
CA ASN A 57 3.04 24.26 -5.84
C ASN A 57 4.24 24.62 -6.73
N PRO A 58 5.42 23.99 -6.52
CA PRO A 58 6.63 24.30 -7.30
C PRO A 58 6.46 24.16 -8.82
N ASP A 59 5.62 23.22 -9.26
CA ASP A 59 5.32 22.99 -10.68
C ASP A 59 4.55 24.16 -11.31
N LEU A 60 3.77 24.90 -10.51
CA LEU A 60 3.00 26.08 -10.93
C LEU A 60 3.79 27.39 -10.75
N LYS A 61 5.04 27.30 -10.29
CA LYS A 61 5.96 28.43 -10.04
C LYS A 61 5.52 29.37 -8.92
N ASP A 62 4.75 28.85 -7.96
CA ASP A 62 4.34 29.60 -6.78
C ASP A 62 5.54 30.15 -6.01
N ILE A 63 5.45 31.44 -5.69
CA ILE A 63 6.50 32.18 -4.99
C ILE A 63 6.65 31.71 -3.54
N ASN A 64 5.56 31.32 -2.87
CA ASN A 64 5.51 30.79 -1.51
C ASN A 64 4.16 30.09 -1.25
N ASP A 65 3.91 29.68 0.00
CA ASP A 65 2.68 29.03 0.47
C ASP A 65 1.62 30.01 1.01
N ASN A 66 1.71 31.29 0.65
CA ASN A 66 0.77 32.34 1.04
C ASN A 66 0.90 33.54 0.10
N HIS A 67 0.31 33.45 -1.09
CA HIS A 67 0.40 34.51 -2.10
C HIS A 67 -0.95 34.89 -2.70
N ILE A 68 -0.98 36.10 -3.24
CA ILE A 68 -2.01 36.54 -4.18
C ILE A 68 -1.43 36.45 -5.59
N GLY A 69 -2.22 35.94 -6.52
CA GLY A 69 -1.85 35.73 -7.91
C GLY A 69 -2.83 36.39 -8.88
N ILE A 70 -2.33 36.86 -10.02
CA ILE A 70 -3.15 37.28 -11.16
C ILE A 70 -2.97 36.25 -12.27
N ASP A 71 -4.07 35.62 -12.63
CA ASP A 71 -4.10 34.47 -13.53
C ASP A 71 -4.81 34.82 -14.82
N VAL A 72 -4.19 34.50 -15.95
CA VAL A 72 -4.78 34.71 -17.27
C VAL A 72 -4.74 33.42 -18.06
N ASN A 73 -5.90 32.81 -18.27
CA ASN A 73 -6.11 31.54 -18.97
C ASN A 73 -5.34 30.33 -18.40
N SER A 74 -4.62 30.51 -17.30
CA SER A 74 -3.68 29.57 -16.69
C SER A 74 -3.69 29.77 -15.18
N VAL A 75 -3.50 28.70 -14.40
CA VAL A 75 -3.27 28.82 -12.94
C VAL A 75 -1.82 29.19 -12.60
N ILE A 76 -0.95 29.30 -13.60
CA ILE A 76 0.36 29.93 -13.42
C ILE A 76 0.14 31.45 -13.51
N SER A 77 0.22 32.11 -12.37
CA SER A 77 0.14 33.57 -12.26
C SER A 77 1.12 34.28 -13.20
N ILE A 78 0.62 35.34 -13.85
CA ILE A 78 1.46 36.29 -14.61
C ILE A 78 2.19 37.28 -13.69
N ASP A 79 1.64 37.49 -12.51
CA ASP A 79 2.17 38.37 -11.47
C ASP A 79 1.67 37.88 -10.11
N SER A 80 2.52 37.89 -9.10
CA SER A 80 2.20 37.39 -7.77
C SER A 80 2.90 38.21 -6.70
N ALA A 81 2.25 38.36 -5.55
CA ALA A 81 2.84 38.98 -4.37
C ALA A 81 2.61 38.11 -3.12
N PRO A 82 3.58 38.05 -2.20
CA PRO A 82 3.31 37.51 -0.87
C PRO A 82 2.16 38.28 -0.21
N VAL A 83 1.30 37.59 0.53
CA VAL A 83 0.28 38.27 1.32
C VAL A 83 0.97 38.89 2.55
N THR A 84 1.47 40.12 2.42
CA THR A 84 2.15 40.92 3.45
C THR A 84 1.64 42.35 3.43
N TYR A 85 1.55 43.07 4.56
CA TYR A 85 1.26 44.52 4.57
C TYR A 85 2.44 45.31 5.11
N PHE A 86 2.59 46.56 4.69
CA PHE A 86 3.56 47.47 5.27
C PHE A 86 2.97 48.08 6.55
N SER A 87 3.61 47.83 7.70
CA SER A 87 3.23 48.43 8.98
C SER A 87 3.89 49.80 9.11
N ASP A 88 3.11 50.88 9.18
CA ASP A 88 3.64 52.23 9.41
C ASP A 88 4.27 52.39 10.81
N GLU A 89 3.81 51.59 11.79
CA GLU A 89 4.34 51.57 13.16
C GLU A 89 5.71 50.90 13.24
N GLU A 90 5.84 49.73 12.60
CA GLU A 90 7.06 48.92 12.66
C GLU A 90 8.05 49.23 11.52
N LYS A 91 7.60 49.98 10.50
CA LYS A 91 8.35 50.30 9.27
C LYS A 91 8.89 49.07 8.53
N GLU A 92 8.16 47.96 8.59
CA GLU A 92 8.53 46.68 7.98
C GLU A 92 7.33 46.00 7.30
N ASN A 93 7.62 45.12 6.34
CA ASN A 93 6.63 44.23 5.72
C ASN A 93 6.27 43.11 6.69
N THR A 94 5.07 43.16 7.27
CA THR A 94 4.55 42.11 8.15
C THR A 94 3.75 41.10 7.34
N SER A 95 3.98 39.81 7.58
CA SER A 95 3.20 38.73 6.96
C SER A 95 1.74 38.85 7.37
N LEU A 96 0.85 39.07 6.39
CA LEU A 96 -0.57 38.94 6.61
C LEU A 96 -0.87 37.45 6.62
N THR A 97 -1.18 36.96 7.81
CA THR A 97 -2.05 35.79 7.86
C THR A 97 -3.38 36.26 7.27
N LEU A 98 -4.05 35.48 6.42
CA LEU A 98 -5.38 35.80 5.82
C LEU A 98 -6.52 35.88 6.86
N ILE A 99 -6.19 36.26 8.09
CA ILE A 99 -6.99 36.42 9.28
C ILE A 99 -6.84 37.89 9.73
N SER A 100 -7.73 38.74 9.21
CA SER A 100 -8.25 39.97 9.83
C SER A 100 -7.24 40.95 10.47
N GLU A 101 -6.63 41.80 9.64
CA GLU A 101 -6.18 43.15 10.02
C GLU A 101 -6.93 44.18 9.13
N PRO A 102 -6.99 45.48 9.48
CA PRO A 102 -7.70 46.48 8.66
C PRO A 102 -7.17 46.48 7.22
N LYS A 103 -8.08 46.78 6.27
CA LYS A 103 -7.75 46.80 4.83
C LYS A 103 -6.46 47.62 4.62
N PRO A 104 -5.40 47.04 4.00
CA PRO A 104 -4.17 47.76 3.73
C PRO A 104 -4.43 49.04 2.94
N THR A 105 -3.75 50.12 3.29
CA THR A 105 -3.83 51.42 2.60
C THR A 105 -3.17 51.39 1.23
N LEU A 106 -2.17 50.51 1.05
CA LEU A 106 -1.49 50.25 -0.21
C LEU A 106 -1.93 48.88 -0.79
N PRO A 107 -2.13 48.79 -2.11
CA PRO A 107 -2.42 47.51 -2.75
C PRO A 107 -1.20 46.59 -2.66
N LEU A 108 -1.43 45.31 -2.35
CA LEU A 108 -0.37 44.30 -2.28
C LEU A 108 0.19 43.95 -3.65
N LEU A 109 -0.66 44.06 -4.68
CA LEU A 109 -0.33 43.74 -6.06
C LEU A 109 -1.03 44.77 -6.97
N SER A 110 -0.28 45.31 -7.92
CA SER A 110 -0.78 46.28 -8.90
C SER A 110 -0.06 46.07 -10.23
N THR A 111 -0.78 45.57 -11.22
CA THR A 111 -0.23 45.26 -12.55
C THR A 111 -1.05 45.93 -13.64
N SER A 112 -0.38 46.41 -14.70
CA SER A 112 -1.07 46.91 -15.90
C SER A 112 -1.20 45.77 -16.89
N LEU A 113 -2.43 45.30 -17.11
CA LEU A 113 -2.71 44.20 -18.02
C LEU A 113 -3.63 44.65 -19.15
N ASP A 114 -3.24 44.34 -20.39
CA ASP A 114 -4.13 44.49 -21.54
C ASP A 114 -5.10 43.31 -21.59
N LEU A 115 -6.35 43.60 -21.23
CA LEU A 115 -7.43 42.63 -21.17
C LEU A 115 -8.21 42.48 -22.48
N SER A 116 -7.84 43.21 -23.54
CA SER A 116 -8.59 43.22 -24.82
C SER A 116 -8.69 41.84 -25.48
N SER A 117 -7.67 41.00 -25.31
CA SER A 117 -7.65 39.63 -25.84
C SER A 117 -8.33 38.59 -24.94
N VAL A 118 -8.62 38.94 -23.69
CA VAL A 118 -9.20 38.04 -22.68
C VAL A 118 -10.69 38.31 -22.52
N MET A 119 -11.08 39.58 -22.43
CA MET A 119 -12.45 39.99 -22.13
C MET A 119 -13.34 39.94 -23.37
N LEU A 120 -14.50 39.30 -23.23
CA LEU A 120 -15.56 39.32 -24.22
C LEU A 120 -16.65 40.33 -23.84
N ASP A 121 -17.58 40.58 -24.77
CA ASP A 121 -18.70 41.51 -24.56
C ASP A 121 -19.58 41.15 -23.35
N SER A 122 -19.66 39.85 -23.01
CA SER A 122 -20.45 39.34 -21.90
C SER A 122 -19.64 38.31 -21.12
N MET A 123 -19.50 38.57 -19.83
CA MET A 123 -18.72 37.76 -18.89
C MET A 123 -19.51 37.61 -17.58
N TYR A 124 -19.23 36.54 -16.86
CA TYR A 124 -19.69 36.30 -15.51
C TYR A 124 -18.56 36.62 -14.53
N VAL A 125 -18.93 37.14 -13.37
CA VAL A 125 -18.01 37.31 -12.24
C VAL A 125 -18.48 36.47 -11.07
N GLY A 126 -17.54 35.88 -10.35
CA GLY A 126 -17.87 35.03 -9.21
C GLY A 126 -16.62 34.54 -8.49
N PHE A 127 -16.82 33.54 -7.65
CA PHE A 127 -15.73 32.92 -6.91
C PHE A 127 -15.70 31.43 -7.17
N SER A 128 -14.50 30.89 -7.27
CA SER A 128 -14.24 29.47 -7.23
C SER A 128 -13.33 29.16 -6.05
N SER A 129 -13.51 27.99 -5.45
CA SER A 129 -12.59 27.51 -4.41
C SER A 129 -12.49 26.01 -4.51
N SER A 130 -11.37 25.46 -4.05
CA SER A 130 -11.23 24.01 -4.03
C SER A 130 -10.45 23.53 -2.81
N THR A 131 -10.74 22.29 -2.42
CA THR A 131 -10.04 21.61 -1.35
C THR A 131 -9.15 20.51 -1.91
N GLY A 132 -8.06 20.22 -1.21
CA GLY A 132 -7.15 19.13 -1.56
C GLY A 132 -7.43 17.86 -0.75
N ALA A 133 -6.37 17.08 -0.50
CA ALA A 133 -6.42 15.91 0.39
C ALA A 133 -6.85 16.27 1.82
N VAL A 134 -6.63 17.51 2.25
CA VAL A 134 -7.16 18.08 3.49
C VAL A 134 -8.30 19.03 3.14
N ALA A 135 -9.44 18.84 3.80
CA ALA A 135 -10.58 19.72 3.65
C ALA A 135 -10.31 21.08 4.32
N SER A 136 -10.70 22.14 3.65
CA SER A 136 -10.72 23.50 4.18
C SER A 136 -12.06 24.15 3.87
N SER A 137 -12.45 25.11 4.71
CA SER A 137 -13.65 25.90 4.48
C SER A 137 -13.29 27.28 3.93
N HIS A 138 -13.91 27.65 2.80
CA HIS A 138 -13.79 28.96 2.17
C HIS A 138 -15.13 29.69 2.32
N TYR A 139 -15.13 30.78 3.09
CA TYR A 139 -16.34 31.57 3.35
C TYR A 139 -16.21 32.96 2.74
N ILE A 140 -17.21 33.37 1.98
CA ILE A 140 -17.41 34.76 1.56
C ILE A 140 -18.53 35.32 2.43
N LEU A 141 -18.17 36.10 3.44
CA LEU A 141 -19.13 36.65 4.40
C LEU A 141 -19.88 37.87 3.84
N GLY A 142 -19.26 38.57 2.90
CA GLY A 142 -19.84 39.68 2.17
C GLY A 142 -18.97 40.01 0.95
N TRP A 143 -19.60 40.48 -0.11
CA TRP A 143 -18.93 40.96 -1.30
C TRP A 143 -19.73 42.11 -1.91
N SER A 144 -19.05 43.05 -2.54
CA SER A 144 -19.65 44.11 -3.33
C SER A 144 -18.89 44.23 -4.64
N PHE A 145 -19.63 44.45 -5.72
CA PHE A 145 -19.07 44.51 -7.06
C PHE A 145 -19.65 45.71 -7.80
N ASN A 146 -18.79 46.47 -8.48
CA ASN A 146 -19.19 47.54 -9.38
C ASN A 146 -18.29 47.51 -10.61
N ARG A 147 -18.90 47.46 -11.79
CA ARG A 147 -18.20 47.38 -13.09
C ARG A 147 -17.62 48.74 -13.50
N SER A 148 -18.27 49.84 -13.12
CA SER A 148 -17.94 51.18 -13.59
C SER A 148 -17.93 52.15 -12.42
N GLY A 149 -16.83 52.12 -11.67
CA GLY A 149 -16.59 53.00 -10.52
C GLY A 149 -16.26 52.23 -9.25
N GLN A 150 -16.40 52.89 -8.11
CA GLN A 150 -16.09 52.30 -6.82
C GLN A 150 -17.25 51.39 -6.35
N ALA A 151 -16.92 50.18 -5.90
CA ALA A 151 -17.89 49.31 -5.24
C ALA A 151 -18.30 49.88 -3.88
N GLN A 152 -19.54 49.60 -3.46
CA GLN A 152 -20.04 50.02 -2.15
C GLN A 152 -19.15 49.44 -1.04
N SER A 153 -18.77 50.27 -0.07
CA SER A 153 -18.04 49.78 1.11
C SER A 153 -18.91 48.82 1.92
N LEU A 154 -18.33 47.70 2.33
CA LEU A 154 -18.99 46.75 3.22
C LEU A 154 -18.78 47.18 4.66
N ASP A 155 -19.88 47.26 5.41
CA ASP A 155 -19.85 47.45 6.86
C ASP A 155 -19.50 46.10 7.52
N VAL A 156 -18.22 45.93 7.86
CA VAL A 156 -17.68 44.69 8.43
C VAL A 156 -18.39 44.30 9.72
N SER A 157 -18.92 45.27 10.48
CA SER A 157 -19.65 45.02 11.73
C SER A 157 -21.00 44.32 11.52
N LYS A 158 -21.56 44.38 10.31
CA LYS A 158 -22.84 43.76 9.95
C LYS A 158 -22.69 42.39 9.28
N LEU A 159 -21.46 41.92 9.05
CA LEU A 159 -21.23 40.63 8.43
C LEU A 159 -21.63 39.49 9.39
N PRO A 160 -22.17 38.38 8.88
CA PRO A 160 -22.50 37.23 9.70
C PRO A 160 -21.23 36.63 10.32
N SER A 161 -21.37 36.06 11.52
CA SER A 161 -20.29 35.29 12.12
C SER A 161 -20.04 33.99 11.35
N LEU A 162 -18.79 33.52 11.39
CA LEU A 162 -18.41 32.26 10.77
C LEU A 162 -19.26 31.11 11.34
N PRO A 163 -19.66 30.13 10.51
CA PRO A 163 -20.35 28.95 11.00
C PRO A 163 -19.54 28.26 12.10
N PRO A 164 -20.21 27.70 13.14
CA PRO A 164 -19.51 26.99 14.19
C PRO A 164 -18.69 25.85 13.59
N GLN A 165 -17.38 25.87 13.81
CA GLN A 165 -16.45 24.80 13.45
C GLN A 165 -16.93 23.51 14.13
N ARG A 166 -17.58 22.62 13.35
CA ARG A 166 -17.98 21.31 13.85
C ARG A 166 -16.72 20.53 14.16
N LYS A 167 -16.53 20.12 15.41
CA LYS A 167 -15.46 19.18 15.77
C LYS A 167 -15.55 18.00 14.78
N PRO A 168 -14.43 17.59 14.15
CA PRO A 168 -14.46 16.51 13.18
C PRO A 168 -15.14 15.32 13.84
N ARG A 169 -16.21 14.81 13.21
CA ARG A 169 -16.89 13.60 13.69
C ARG A 169 -15.83 12.52 13.72
N ARG A 170 -15.39 12.14 14.92
CA ARG A 170 -14.43 11.05 15.11
C ARG A 170 -15.02 9.84 14.42
N LYS A 171 -14.43 9.42 13.30
CA LYS A 171 -14.84 8.24 12.54
C LYS A 171 -14.34 7.01 13.33
N PRO A 172 -15.18 6.37 14.16
CA PRO A 172 -14.70 5.33 15.08
C PRO A 172 -14.19 4.12 14.30
N TYR A 173 -14.71 3.89 13.09
CA TYR A 173 -14.32 2.79 12.22
C TYR A 173 -12.84 2.84 11.81
N LEU A 174 -12.23 4.02 11.64
CA LEU A 174 -10.80 4.14 11.31
C LEU A 174 -9.90 3.66 12.44
N ARG A 175 -10.32 3.84 13.71
CA ARG A 175 -9.57 3.34 14.87
C ARG A 175 -9.59 1.82 15.00
N ILE A 176 -10.61 1.17 14.44
CA ILE A 176 -10.79 -0.29 14.49
C ILE A 176 -10.21 -0.95 13.23
N ALA A 177 -10.41 -0.35 12.05
CA ALA A 177 -9.98 -0.92 10.78
C ALA A 177 -8.46 -0.99 10.65
N VAL A 178 -7.73 0.05 11.06
CA VAL A 178 -6.25 0.09 10.95
C VAL A 178 -5.57 -1.04 11.75
N PRO A 179 -5.84 -1.23 13.07
CA PRO A 179 -5.24 -2.34 13.81
C PRO A 179 -5.72 -3.71 13.33
N ALA A 180 -6.97 -3.82 12.85
CA ALA A 180 -7.46 -5.08 12.28
C ALA A 180 -6.71 -5.48 11.00
N ILE A 181 -6.46 -4.53 10.08
CA ILE A 181 -5.67 -4.79 8.87
C ILE A 181 -4.23 -5.17 9.22
N ALA A 182 -3.59 -4.46 10.16
CA ALA A 182 -2.25 -4.79 10.62
C ALA A 182 -2.16 -6.20 11.23
N ALA A 183 -3.17 -6.60 12.02
CA ALA A 183 -3.25 -7.95 12.58
C ALA A 183 -3.42 -9.03 11.50
N ILE A 184 -4.23 -8.77 10.46
CA ILE A 184 -4.39 -9.70 9.33
C ILE A 184 -3.08 -9.89 8.58
N ILE A 185 -2.34 -8.81 8.29
CA ILE A 185 -1.04 -8.88 7.61
C ILE A 185 -0.03 -9.68 8.44
N LEU A 186 0.01 -9.46 9.75
CA LEU A 186 0.88 -10.20 10.66
C LEU A 186 0.54 -11.70 10.68
N LEU A 187 -0.74 -12.05 10.74
CA LEU A 187 -1.20 -13.45 10.69
C LEU A 187 -0.81 -14.14 9.38
N LEU A 188 -0.97 -13.46 8.25
CA LEU A 188 -0.56 -13.97 6.94
C LEU A 188 0.95 -14.22 6.88
N ALA A 189 1.76 -13.28 7.39
CA ALA A 189 3.21 -13.44 7.45
C ALA A 189 3.65 -14.63 8.32
N ILE A 190 3.04 -14.78 9.51
CA ILE A 190 3.31 -15.92 10.41
C ILE A 190 2.91 -17.24 9.74
N SER A 191 1.75 -17.30 9.10
CA SER A 191 1.28 -18.49 8.41
C SER A 191 2.18 -18.88 7.23
N GLY A 192 2.67 -17.90 6.46
CA GLY A 192 3.62 -18.09 5.37
C GLY A 192 4.98 -18.60 5.88
N ALA A 193 5.50 -18.00 6.95
CA ALA A 193 6.74 -18.46 7.59
C ALA A 193 6.60 -19.89 8.13
N ALA A 194 5.50 -20.20 8.83
CA ALA A 194 5.21 -21.54 9.32
C ALA A 194 5.09 -22.56 8.17
N TYR A 195 4.43 -22.19 7.07
CA TYR A 195 4.34 -23.01 5.87
C TYR A 195 5.74 -23.30 5.27
N ILE A 196 6.60 -22.28 5.15
CA ILE A 196 7.96 -22.44 4.64
C ILE A 196 8.80 -23.35 5.57
N ILE A 197 8.75 -23.14 6.88
CA ILE A 197 9.46 -23.98 7.86
C ILE A 197 8.97 -25.42 7.78
N ARG A 198 7.64 -25.61 7.73
CA ARG A 198 7.02 -26.93 7.58
C ARG A 198 7.50 -27.58 6.29
N ARG A 199 7.44 -26.87 5.16
CA ARG A 199 7.90 -27.37 3.86
C ARG A 199 9.37 -27.81 3.90
N LYS A 200 10.27 -27.00 4.49
CA LYS A 200 11.69 -27.36 4.66
C LYS A 200 11.90 -28.57 5.58
N THR A 201 11.06 -28.75 6.60
CA THR A 201 11.16 -29.89 7.54
C THR A 201 10.66 -31.20 6.92
N TYR A 202 9.78 -31.13 5.91
CA TYR A 202 9.28 -32.29 5.15
C TYR A 202 10.04 -32.52 3.82
N GLU A 203 11.14 -31.79 3.55
CA GLU A 203 12.04 -32.18 2.47
C GLU A 203 12.69 -33.52 2.84
N GLU A 204 12.30 -34.57 2.13
CA GLU A 204 12.91 -35.88 2.23
C GLU A 204 14.34 -35.78 1.67
N LEU A 205 15.34 -35.80 2.56
CA LEU A 205 16.76 -35.88 2.21
C LEU A 205 17.01 -37.14 1.37
N ARG A 206 17.11 -36.96 0.06
CA ARG A 206 17.64 -37.94 -0.88
C ARG A 206 19.16 -37.87 -0.79
N GLU A 207 19.77 -38.84 -0.14
CA GLU A 207 21.24 -38.88 0.00
C GLU A 207 21.87 -39.36 -1.31
N ASP A 208 23.06 -38.85 -1.65
CA ASP A 208 23.68 -39.04 -2.98
C ASP A 208 23.87 -40.53 -3.35
N TRP A 209 24.10 -41.40 -2.36
CA TRP A 209 24.23 -42.86 -2.57
C TRP A 209 22.93 -43.53 -3.05
N GLU A 210 21.75 -42.93 -2.80
CA GLU A 210 20.45 -43.47 -3.23
C GLU A 210 20.26 -43.37 -4.75
N GLN A 211 20.95 -42.44 -5.39
CA GLN A 211 20.86 -42.20 -6.84
C GLN A 211 21.80 -43.13 -7.62
N GLU A 212 22.91 -43.53 -7.01
CA GLU A 212 23.99 -44.26 -7.66
C GLU A 212 23.90 -45.78 -7.39
N TYR A 213 23.39 -46.23 -6.23
CA TYR A 213 23.59 -47.61 -5.77
C TYR A 213 22.46 -48.31 -4.98
N GLY A 214 21.25 -47.74 -4.87
CA GLY A 214 20.18 -48.29 -4.01
C GLY A 214 19.20 -49.27 -4.70
N PRO A 215 18.74 -50.35 -4.03
CA PRO A 215 17.55 -51.10 -4.45
C PRO A 215 16.28 -50.23 -4.34
N GLN A 216 15.15 -50.69 -4.89
CA GLN A 216 13.95 -49.86 -5.03
C GLN A 216 13.46 -49.30 -3.66
N ARG A 217 13.21 -47.99 -3.59
CA ARG A 217 12.68 -47.36 -2.38
C ARG A 217 11.18 -47.64 -2.26
N PHE A 218 10.75 -48.15 -1.10
CA PHE A 218 9.35 -48.36 -0.77
C PHE A 218 8.86 -47.32 0.23
N SER A 219 7.59 -46.92 0.12
CA SER A 219 7.00 -46.02 1.13
C SER A 219 6.74 -46.78 2.43
N TYR A 220 6.94 -46.12 3.58
CA TYR A 220 6.61 -46.71 4.88
C TYR A 220 5.14 -47.16 4.94
N LYS A 221 4.24 -46.41 4.29
CA LYS A 221 2.81 -46.71 4.24
C LYS A 221 2.55 -48.07 3.58
N ASP A 222 3.28 -48.40 2.53
CA ASP A 222 3.11 -49.66 1.80
C ASP A 222 3.64 -50.84 2.62
N LEU A 223 4.81 -50.70 3.25
CA LEU A 223 5.36 -51.74 4.13
C LEU A 223 4.53 -51.93 5.41
N TYR A 224 3.99 -50.84 5.97
CA TYR A 224 3.08 -50.90 7.11
C TYR A 224 1.79 -51.66 6.74
N LYS A 225 1.21 -51.38 5.57
CA LYS A 225 0.05 -52.13 5.08
C LYS A 225 0.40 -53.60 4.80
N ALA A 226 1.54 -53.85 4.14
CA ALA A 226 1.98 -55.18 3.78
C ALA A 226 2.13 -56.10 4.99
N THR A 227 2.64 -55.56 6.10
CA THR A 227 2.86 -56.27 7.36
C THR A 227 1.69 -56.20 8.34
N LYS A 228 0.53 -55.68 7.89
CA LYS A 228 -0.66 -55.43 8.73
C LYS A 228 -0.33 -54.65 10.01
N GLY A 229 0.51 -53.64 9.86
CA GLY A 229 0.96 -52.76 10.94
C GLY A 229 2.09 -53.33 11.78
N PHE A 230 2.92 -54.22 11.24
CA PHE A 230 3.94 -54.96 12.00
C PHE A 230 3.32 -55.78 13.14
N ALA A 231 2.19 -56.44 12.85
CA ALA A 231 1.46 -57.22 13.84
C ALA A 231 2.29 -58.42 14.32
N ALA A 232 2.22 -58.77 15.61
CA ALA A 232 2.97 -59.88 16.19
C ALA A 232 2.71 -61.23 15.50
N ARG A 233 1.49 -61.44 14.98
CA ARG A 233 1.12 -62.65 14.19
C ARG A 233 1.84 -62.79 12.85
N GLU A 234 2.43 -61.70 12.35
CA GLU A 234 3.22 -61.70 11.11
C GLU A 234 4.73 -61.76 11.42
N LEU A 235 5.15 -61.85 12.69
CA LEU A 235 6.57 -61.95 13.05
C LEU A 235 7.13 -63.31 12.61
N LEU A 236 8.13 -63.29 11.72
CA LEU A 236 8.85 -64.46 11.25
C LEU A 236 10.05 -64.78 12.12
N GLY A 237 10.69 -63.76 12.70
CA GLY A 237 11.86 -63.96 13.57
C GLY A 237 12.32 -62.67 14.24
N ARG A 238 13.05 -62.83 15.35
CA ARG A 238 13.67 -61.74 16.11
C ARG A 238 15.12 -62.11 16.43
N GLY A 239 16.04 -61.18 16.23
CA GLY A 239 17.45 -61.34 16.57
C GLY A 239 18.12 -60.00 16.88
N GLY A 240 19.45 -60.00 17.01
CA GLY A 240 20.24 -58.80 17.33
C GLY A 240 20.13 -57.68 16.28
N PHE A 241 19.76 -58.03 15.04
CA PHE A 241 19.63 -57.10 13.91
C PHE A 241 18.18 -56.63 13.67
N GLY A 242 17.27 -56.90 14.62
CA GLY A 242 15.89 -56.46 14.57
C GLY A 242 14.86 -57.57 14.42
N MET A 243 13.71 -57.21 13.85
CA MET A 243 12.54 -58.07 13.74
C MET A 243 12.13 -58.22 12.28
N VAL A 244 11.90 -59.45 11.84
CA VAL A 244 11.50 -59.75 10.46
C VAL A 244 10.02 -60.12 10.44
N TYR A 245 9.24 -59.43 9.62
CA TYR A 245 7.81 -59.64 9.49
C TYR A 245 7.47 -60.17 8.10
N ARG A 246 6.53 -61.10 8.03
CA ARG A 246 5.86 -61.49 6.79
C ARG A 246 5.01 -60.33 6.31
N GLY A 247 5.04 -60.07 5.01
CA GLY A 247 4.16 -59.10 4.39
C GLY A 247 3.74 -59.52 2.98
N VAL A 248 2.71 -58.85 2.48
CA VAL A 248 2.28 -58.96 1.08
C VAL A 248 2.19 -57.54 0.50
N LEU A 249 3.00 -57.24 -0.52
CA LEU A 249 3.02 -55.91 -1.12
C LEU A 249 1.66 -55.59 -1.77
N PRO A 250 1.02 -54.46 -1.44
CA PRO A 250 -0.30 -54.13 -1.99
C PRO A 250 -0.34 -53.93 -3.51
N SER A 251 0.79 -53.51 -4.12
CA SER A 251 0.88 -53.19 -5.55
C SER A 251 1.08 -54.41 -6.44
N SER A 252 1.78 -55.44 -5.97
CA SER A 252 2.17 -56.60 -6.77
C SER A 252 1.65 -57.94 -6.23
N ASN A 253 1.01 -57.92 -5.05
CA ASN A 253 0.60 -59.12 -4.30
C ASN A 253 1.76 -60.10 -3.99
N MET A 254 3.00 -59.62 -4.05
CA MET A 254 4.20 -60.41 -3.80
C MET A 254 4.40 -60.62 -2.29
N GLN A 255 4.67 -61.86 -1.89
CA GLN A 255 5.05 -62.18 -0.52
C GLN A 255 6.49 -61.76 -0.25
N VAL A 256 6.71 -61.12 0.89
CA VAL A 256 7.96 -60.46 1.23
C VAL A 256 8.27 -60.58 2.73
N ALA A 257 9.54 -60.45 3.07
CA ALA A 257 10.01 -60.43 4.46
C ALA A 257 10.52 -59.02 4.79
N VAL A 258 9.76 -58.27 5.59
CA VAL A 258 10.12 -56.91 6.01
C VAL A 258 10.94 -56.96 7.28
N LYS A 259 12.25 -56.71 7.18
CA LYS A 259 13.14 -56.56 8.33
C LYS A 259 13.06 -55.13 8.86
N LYS A 260 12.56 -54.98 10.08
CA LYS A 260 12.59 -53.75 10.87
C LYS A 260 13.86 -53.73 11.71
N VAL A 261 14.81 -52.87 11.36
CA VAL A 261 16.10 -52.75 12.06
C VAL A 261 15.88 -52.10 13.42
N SER A 262 16.39 -52.71 14.49
CA SER A 262 16.26 -52.17 15.84
C SER A 262 17.53 -51.43 16.26
N HIS A 263 17.58 -50.12 16.07
CA HIS A 263 18.55 -49.29 16.81
C HIS A 263 18.23 -47.79 16.71
N ASP A 264 18.21 -47.12 17.87
CA ASP A 264 17.97 -45.68 18.02
C ASP A 264 19.27 -44.85 18.03
N SER A 265 20.36 -45.35 17.43
CA SER A 265 21.68 -44.71 17.44
C SER A 265 22.21 -44.41 16.03
N ARG A 266 23.12 -43.43 15.92
CA ARG A 266 23.82 -43.09 14.65
C ARG A 266 24.61 -44.28 14.05
N HIS A 267 24.93 -45.31 14.85
CA HIS A 267 25.63 -46.52 14.40
C HIS A 267 24.73 -47.43 13.55
N GLY A 268 23.45 -47.59 13.93
CA GLY A 268 22.51 -48.45 13.19
C GLY A 268 22.21 -47.97 11.77
N THR A 269 22.37 -46.66 11.49
CA THR A 269 22.24 -46.12 10.13
C THR A 269 23.41 -46.52 9.24
N LYS A 270 24.64 -46.55 9.77
CA LYS A 270 25.83 -46.99 9.02
C LYS A 270 25.76 -48.48 8.69
N GLU A 271 25.33 -49.30 9.64
CA GLU A 271 25.13 -50.74 9.44
C GLU A 271 24.03 -51.03 8.43
N PHE A 272 22.91 -50.30 8.52
CA PHE A 272 21.83 -50.39 7.54
C PHE A 272 22.32 -50.03 6.13
N VAL A 273 23.04 -48.92 5.97
CA VAL A 273 23.60 -48.53 4.66
C VAL A 273 24.58 -49.59 4.14
N ALA A 274 25.45 -50.14 5.01
CA ALA A 274 26.36 -51.22 4.64
C ALA A 274 25.60 -52.49 4.18
N GLU A 275 24.51 -52.85 4.86
CA GLU A 275 23.64 -53.98 4.49
C GLU A 275 22.98 -53.73 3.13
N ILE A 276 22.38 -52.56 2.92
CA ILE A 276 21.71 -52.20 1.66
C ILE A 276 22.69 -52.19 0.47
N VAL A 277 23.88 -51.59 0.65
CA VAL A 277 24.89 -51.50 -0.42
C VAL A 277 25.49 -52.88 -0.73
N SER A 278 25.72 -53.71 0.29
CA SER A 278 26.34 -55.03 0.11
C SER A 278 25.35 -56.06 -0.45
N MET A 279 24.12 -56.11 0.07
CA MET A 279 23.11 -57.08 -0.36
C MET A 279 22.33 -56.65 -1.60
N GLY A 280 22.24 -55.34 -1.88
CA GLY A 280 21.54 -54.83 -3.07
C GLY A 280 22.11 -55.34 -4.40
N ARG A 281 23.37 -55.81 -4.40
CA ARG A 281 24.07 -56.34 -5.59
C ARG A 281 24.19 -57.86 -5.61
N LEU A 282 23.91 -58.54 -4.50
CA LEU A 282 24.05 -59.99 -4.40
C LEU A 282 22.80 -60.68 -4.96
N ARG A 283 22.95 -61.33 -6.11
CA ARG A 283 21.94 -62.21 -6.71
C ARG A 283 22.50 -63.61 -6.81
N HIS A 284 22.01 -64.50 -5.95
CA HIS A 284 22.42 -65.90 -5.98
C HIS A 284 21.21 -66.79 -5.67
N ARG A 285 21.11 -67.94 -6.35
CA ARG A 285 19.98 -68.90 -6.24
C ARG A 285 19.72 -69.42 -4.82
N ASN A 286 20.72 -69.35 -3.94
CA ASN A 286 20.63 -69.83 -2.56
C ASN A 286 20.64 -68.69 -1.52
N LEU A 287 20.47 -67.42 -1.94
CA LEU A 287 20.42 -66.26 -1.04
C LEU A 287 19.13 -65.48 -1.24
N VAL A 288 18.57 -64.96 -0.16
CA VAL A 288 17.38 -64.09 -0.21
C VAL A 288 17.78 -62.76 -0.84
N GLN A 289 17.08 -62.36 -1.89
CA GLN A 289 17.32 -61.10 -2.59
C GLN A 289 16.71 -59.93 -1.82
N LEU A 290 17.51 -58.90 -1.59
CA LEU A 290 17.02 -57.60 -1.12
C LEU A 290 16.29 -56.89 -2.27
N LEU A 291 15.00 -56.67 -2.09
CA LEU A 291 14.10 -56.02 -3.06
C LEU A 291 14.14 -54.50 -2.92
N GLY A 292 14.32 -54.01 -1.70
CA GLY A 292 14.23 -52.58 -1.46
C GLY A 292 14.34 -52.18 -0.01
N TYR A 293 14.15 -50.90 0.24
CA TYR A 293 14.25 -50.34 1.58
C TYR A 293 13.33 -49.13 1.79
N CYS A 294 13.09 -48.79 3.06
CA CYS A 294 12.35 -47.61 3.47
C CYS A 294 13.08 -46.91 4.62
N ARG A 295 13.36 -45.61 4.45
CA ARG A 295 13.92 -44.75 5.49
C ARG A 295 13.08 -43.48 5.63
N ARG A 296 12.68 -43.14 6.87
CA ARG A 296 11.94 -41.92 7.21
C ARG A 296 12.52 -41.30 8.46
N ASN A 297 12.69 -39.98 8.47
CA ASN A 297 13.25 -39.27 9.62
C ASN A 297 12.40 -39.55 10.89
N GLY A 298 13.07 -39.93 11.99
CA GLY A 298 12.41 -40.30 13.25
C GLY A 298 11.74 -41.69 13.31
N ARG A 299 11.97 -42.58 12.33
CA ARG A 299 11.51 -43.99 12.39
C ARG A 299 12.65 -44.96 12.05
N ALA A 300 12.56 -46.17 12.62
CA ALA A 300 13.47 -47.27 12.32
C ALA A 300 13.49 -47.62 10.82
N PRO A 301 14.67 -47.81 10.21
CA PRO A 301 14.79 -48.27 8.82
C PRO A 301 14.18 -49.66 8.60
N LEU A 302 13.69 -49.89 7.38
CA LEU A 302 13.13 -51.17 6.95
C LEU A 302 13.85 -51.68 5.71
N GLY A 303 14.19 -52.97 5.68
CA GLY A 303 14.67 -53.69 4.50
C GLY A 303 13.64 -54.74 4.06
N LEU A 304 13.55 -54.99 2.74
CA LEU A 304 12.59 -55.90 2.12
C LEU A 304 13.28 -56.98 1.29
#